data_AF-A0A953GAL9-F1
#
_entry.id   AF-A0A953GAL9-F1
#
_cell.length_a   1.000
_cell.length_b   1.000
_cell.length_c   1.000
_cell.angle_alpha   90.00
_cell.angle_beta   90.00
_cell.angle_gamma   90.00
#
_symmetry.space_group_name_H-M   'P 1'
#
loop_
_entity.id
_entity.type
_entity.pdbx_description
1 polymer ?
#
loop_
_entity_poly.entity_id
_entity_poly.type
_entity_poly.pdbx_seq_one_letter_code
_entity_poly.pdbx_strand_id
1 'polypeptide(L)'
;MTKEPMQYQLNISGIHFDLLRHHLYPGDNLEAVAVVLCGRLNHKDVHKLLVHEIVLIPYTECERTSDYVSWKTDRIKSLLEKILKYDYAILKIHSHPGGYEQFSSLDDESDSKLFSSVFGWANSDFPHGSAIMLPDGRIFGRIFHPDLRTDALDKISVVSDRISIWNYSNGFSPEIEIGKRTAQAFGEGTFDKLKQLKIGVVGCSGTGSPVIEQLVRLGIGKLVIVDPDKVELKNLNRILNTKRSDAISHRQKVLVLKEAILAFDLGTEIEAYPTNLYGSISCLKNLATCDILFGCVDSVDGRDLLNRLSTYYLIPYFDLGIKLEADGIGGISKIVGTVHYVQPGKSSLLSRSMYDSEDLKASGLLRKYPDQFPDMVKNSYIKNINVNRPAVISVNMMIASYGVN
;
A
#
# COMPACT_ATOMS: atom_id res chain seq x y z
N MET A 1 25.05 -8.98 -11.78
CA MET A 1 23.98 -8.16 -11.17
C MET A 1 24.06 -8.35 -9.67
N THR A 2 24.53 -7.34 -8.95
CA THR A 2 24.45 -7.31 -7.48
C THR A 2 22.98 -7.26 -7.09
N LYS A 3 22.50 -8.25 -6.35
CA LYS A 3 21.13 -8.29 -5.83
C LYS A 3 20.99 -7.12 -4.84
N GLU A 4 19.98 -6.27 -4.99
CA GLU A 4 19.70 -5.23 -3.98
C GLU A 4 19.51 -5.90 -2.61
N PRO A 5 19.98 -5.27 -1.52
CA PRO A 5 19.80 -5.81 -0.19
C PRO A 5 18.31 -5.94 0.13
N MET A 6 17.94 -6.96 0.90
CA MET A 6 16.57 -7.16 1.35
C MET A 6 16.16 -5.98 2.24
N GLN A 7 15.00 -5.39 1.94
CA GLN A 7 14.37 -4.35 2.74
C GLN A 7 13.28 -4.97 3.63
N TYR A 8 13.42 -4.79 4.94
CA TYR A 8 12.45 -5.25 5.92
C TYR A 8 11.49 -4.13 6.30
N GLN A 9 10.19 -4.42 6.26
CA GLN A 9 9.16 -3.42 6.49
C GLN A 9 8.09 -3.90 7.46
N LEU A 10 7.42 -2.97 8.12
CA LEU A 10 6.26 -3.22 8.97
C LEU A 10 5.08 -2.36 8.52
N ASN A 11 3.95 -2.99 8.21
CA ASN A 11 2.70 -2.28 7.93
C ASN A 11 1.69 -2.47 9.06
N ILE A 12 1.05 -1.38 9.46
CA ILE A 12 0.09 -1.32 10.55
C ILE A 12 -1.16 -0.58 10.06
N SER A 13 -2.36 -1.09 10.36
CA SER A 13 -3.59 -0.33 10.14
C SER A 13 -3.74 0.75 11.22
N GLY A 14 -4.50 1.81 10.94
CA GLY A 14 -4.80 2.85 11.94
C GLY A 14 -5.45 2.28 13.20
N ILE A 15 -6.37 1.32 13.05
CA ILE A 15 -7.06 0.66 14.18
C ILE A 15 -6.05 -0.06 15.08
N HIS A 16 -5.09 -0.78 14.48
CA HIS A 16 -4.04 -1.48 15.23
C HIS A 16 -3.06 -0.51 15.87
N PHE A 17 -2.70 0.56 15.18
CA PHE A 17 -1.81 1.60 15.72
C PHE A 17 -2.43 2.32 16.92
N ASP A 18 -3.71 2.70 16.85
CA ASP A 18 -4.42 3.36 17.95
C ASP A 18 -4.53 2.44 19.17
N LEU A 19 -4.81 1.15 18.95
CA LEU A 19 -4.84 0.13 20.00
C LEU A 19 -3.47 0.00 20.70
N LEU A 20 -2.40 -0.11 19.92
CA LEU A 20 -1.03 -0.17 20.45
C LEU A 20 -0.70 1.10 21.21
N ARG A 21 -0.96 2.28 20.65
CA ARG A 21 -0.64 3.56 21.28
C ARG A 21 -1.36 3.71 22.63
N HIS A 22 -2.63 3.34 22.69
CA HIS A 22 -3.41 3.43 23.93
C HIS A 22 -2.87 2.49 25.02
N HIS A 23 -2.46 1.28 24.67
CA HIS A 23 -1.90 0.31 25.61
C HIS A 23 -0.45 0.58 26.00
N LEU A 24 0.37 1.02 25.05
CA LEU A 24 1.79 1.25 25.27
C LEU A 24 2.05 2.53 26.08
N TYR A 25 1.08 3.45 26.13
CA TYR A 25 1.19 4.71 26.86
C TYR A 25 -0.01 4.94 27.80
N PRO A 26 -0.13 4.18 28.92
CA PRO A 26 -1.25 4.29 29.85
C PRO A 26 -1.20 5.56 30.73
N GLY A 27 -0.13 6.35 30.66
CA GLY A 27 0.03 7.61 31.40
C GLY A 27 0.73 7.49 32.76
N ASP A 28 1.30 6.32 33.09
CA ASP A 28 2.05 6.08 34.33
C ASP A 28 3.57 6.25 34.18
N ASN A 29 4.06 6.62 32.99
CA ASN A 29 5.47 6.73 32.62
C ASN A 29 6.29 5.43 32.79
N LEU A 30 5.63 4.27 32.82
CA LEU A 30 6.30 2.96 32.86
C LEU A 30 6.19 2.26 31.50
N GLU A 31 7.20 1.47 31.14
CA GLU A 31 7.17 0.70 29.91
C GLU A 31 6.00 -0.29 29.87
N ALA A 32 5.35 -0.43 28.74
CA ALA A 32 4.34 -1.44 28.48
C ALA A 32 4.71 -2.24 27.22
N VAL A 33 4.16 -3.44 27.10
CA VAL A 33 4.48 -4.39 26.03
C VAL A 33 3.23 -5.02 25.44
N ALA A 34 3.28 -5.28 24.15
CA ALA A 34 2.32 -6.07 23.40
C ALA A 34 3.06 -7.06 22.50
N VAL A 35 2.39 -8.16 22.17
CA VAL A 35 2.88 -9.14 21.19
C VAL A 35 1.92 -9.17 20.02
N VAL A 36 2.47 -9.06 18.82
CA VAL A 36 1.72 -8.85 17.59
C VAL A 36 1.97 -10.04 16.67
N LEU A 37 0.88 -10.60 16.16
CA LEU A 37 0.91 -11.62 15.12
C LEU A 37 0.85 -10.92 13.76
N CYS A 38 1.80 -11.25 12.90
CA CYS A 38 1.97 -10.61 11.60
C CYS A 38 1.83 -11.61 10.45
N GLY A 39 1.04 -11.24 9.44
CA GLY A 39 1.16 -11.83 8.11
C GLY A 39 2.50 -11.49 7.47
N ARG A 40 2.84 -12.21 6.39
CA ARG A 40 4.11 -12.03 5.66
C ARG A 40 3.87 -11.71 4.20
N LEU A 41 4.66 -10.78 3.66
CA LEU A 41 4.89 -10.63 2.23
C LEU A 41 6.39 -10.77 1.98
N ASN A 42 6.78 -11.72 1.13
CA ASN A 42 8.15 -11.82 0.64
C ASN A 42 8.13 -11.79 -0.89
N HIS A 43 8.64 -10.72 -1.49
CA HIS A 43 8.69 -10.56 -2.93
C HIS A 43 9.88 -9.70 -3.35
N LYS A 44 10.72 -10.25 -4.25
CA LYS A 44 11.97 -9.64 -4.72
C LYS A 44 12.91 -9.28 -3.56
N ASP A 45 13.14 -8.00 -3.35
CA ASP A 45 13.99 -7.34 -2.37
C ASP A 45 13.17 -6.80 -1.18
N VAL A 46 11.89 -7.14 -1.04
CA VAL A 46 11.02 -6.64 0.03
C VAL A 46 10.45 -7.78 0.87
N HIS A 47 10.65 -7.70 2.18
CA HIS A 47 9.97 -8.51 3.18
C HIS A 47 9.13 -7.62 4.10
N LYS A 48 7.79 -7.79 4.10
CA LYS A 48 6.89 -7.05 4.99
C LYS A 48 6.30 -7.94 6.07
N LEU A 49 6.32 -7.45 7.30
CA LEU A 49 5.46 -7.90 8.38
C LEU A 49 4.16 -7.09 8.34
N LEU A 50 3.01 -7.76 8.37
CA LEU A 50 1.68 -7.16 8.22
C LEU A 50 0.89 -7.39 9.50
N VAL A 51 0.65 -6.37 10.31
CA VAL A 51 -0.03 -6.53 11.61
C VAL A 51 -1.44 -7.10 11.44
N HIS A 52 -1.66 -8.31 11.97
CA HIS A 52 -2.90 -9.06 11.82
C HIS A 52 -3.71 -9.10 13.12
N GLU A 53 -3.06 -9.41 14.24
CA GLU A 53 -3.68 -9.54 15.55
C GLU A 53 -2.75 -9.02 16.63
N ILE A 54 -3.27 -8.34 17.65
CA ILE A 54 -2.49 -7.79 18.77
C ILE A 54 -2.94 -8.45 20.06
N VAL A 55 -1.98 -8.97 20.82
CA VAL A 55 -2.17 -9.45 22.19
C VAL A 55 -1.54 -8.43 23.13
N LEU A 56 -2.40 -7.69 23.84
CA LEU A 56 -2.00 -6.76 24.87
C LEU A 56 -1.60 -7.52 26.14
N ILE A 57 -0.42 -7.25 26.68
CA ILE A 57 0.02 -7.88 27.93
C ILE A 57 -0.49 -7.03 29.10
N PRO A 58 -1.35 -7.57 29.99
CA PRO A 58 -1.91 -6.79 31.10
C PRO A 58 -0.82 -6.25 32.02
N TYR A 59 -0.94 -4.99 32.43
CA TYR A 59 0.06 -4.35 33.29
C TYR A 59 0.25 -5.08 34.63
N THR A 60 -0.80 -5.70 35.16
CA THR A 60 -0.78 -6.48 36.41
C THR A 60 0.02 -7.77 36.33
N GLU A 61 0.39 -8.19 35.11
CA GLU A 61 1.18 -9.40 34.84
C GLU A 61 2.60 -9.07 34.40
N CYS A 62 2.94 -7.78 34.44
CA CYS A 62 4.25 -7.29 34.09
C CYS A 62 4.98 -6.77 35.34
N GLU A 63 6.30 -6.94 35.37
CA GLU A 63 7.17 -6.13 36.22
C GLU A 63 7.66 -4.96 35.35
N ARG A 64 7.33 -3.71 35.74
CA ARG A 64 7.51 -2.52 34.89
C ARG A 64 8.25 -1.42 35.66
N THR A 65 9.24 -0.81 35.01
CA THR A 65 9.85 0.47 35.39
C THR A 65 9.78 1.42 34.19
N SER A 66 10.36 2.61 34.29
CA SER A 66 10.42 3.58 33.18
C SER A 66 11.29 3.15 31.99
N ASP A 67 12.12 2.13 32.19
CA ASP A 67 13.19 1.67 31.30
C ASP A 67 13.30 0.13 31.22
N TYR A 68 12.29 -0.58 31.75
CA TYR A 68 12.25 -2.03 31.74
C TYR A 68 10.83 -2.57 31.83
N VAL A 69 10.56 -3.63 31.06
CA VAL A 69 9.34 -4.44 31.21
C VAL A 69 9.64 -5.93 31.05
N SER A 70 9.15 -6.73 32.01
CA SER A 70 9.17 -8.19 31.98
C SER A 70 7.76 -8.75 32.10
N TRP A 71 7.50 -9.93 31.53
CA TRP A 71 6.19 -10.60 31.55
C TRP A 71 6.34 -12.11 31.32
N LYS A 72 5.32 -12.90 31.68
CA LYS A 72 5.32 -14.36 31.48
C LYS A 72 4.86 -14.74 30.07
N THR A 73 5.67 -15.51 29.35
CA THR A 73 5.42 -15.92 27.95
C THR A 73 4.24 -16.89 27.75
N ASP A 74 3.58 -17.34 28.81
CA ASP A 74 2.41 -18.23 28.71
C ASP A 74 1.29 -17.65 27.84
N ARG A 75 1.12 -16.32 27.81
CA ARG A 75 0.07 -15.66 27.03
C ARG A 75 0.22 -15.78 25.52
N ILE A 76 1.43 -16.05 25.02
CA ILE A 76 1.67 -16.15 23.58
C ILE A 76 1.62 -17.58 23.06
N LYS A 77 1.36 -18.58 23.91
CA LYS A 77 1.24 -19.98 23.49
C LYS A 77 0.24 -20.18 22.36
N SER A 78 -0.93 -19.53 22.43
CA SER A 78 -1.93 -19.57 21.36
C SER A 78 -1.47 -18.91 20.06
N LEU A 79 -0.55 -17.92 20.13
CA LEU A 79 0.06 -17.32 18.95
C LEU A 79 1.10 -18.25 18.32
N LEU A 80 1.89 -18.96 19.14
CA LEU A 80 2.88 -19.93 18.66
C LEU A 80 2.22 -21.03 17.82
N GLU A 81 1.04 -21.51 18.22
CA GLU A 81 0.25 -22.46 17.42
C GLU A 81 -0.17 -21.88 16.06
N LYS A 82 -0.54 -20.59 16.02
CA LYS A 82 -0.89 -19.90 14.78
C LYS A 82 0.33 -19.69 13.87
N ILE A 83 1.51 -19.44 14.41
CA ILE A 83 2.77 -19.36 13.64
C ILE A 83 3.00 -20.68 12.89
N LEU A 84 2.94 -21.81 13.62
CA LEU A 84 3.15 -23.13 13.05
C LEU A 84 2.16 -23.44 11.92
N LYS A 85 0.90 -23.05 12.10
CA LYS A 85 -0.19 -23.38 11.17
C LYS A 85 -0.26 -22.49 9.93
N TYR A 86 0.05 -21.20 10.06
CA TYR A 86 -0.19 -20.20 9.02
C TYR A 86 1.07 -19.48 8.53
N ASP A 87 2.25 -19.87 9.00
CA ASP A 87 3.55 -19.23 8.69
C ASP A 87 3.54 -17.72 9.01
N TYR A 88 2.95 -17.37 10.15
CA TYR A 88 2.96 -15.99 10.65
C TYR A 88 4.29 -15.61 11.31
N ALA A 89 4.51 -14.31 11.46
CA ALA A 89 5.59 -13.78 12.27
C ALA A 89 5.08 -13.30 13.62
N ILE A 90 5.93 -13.34 14.64
CA ILE A 90 5.75 -12.56 15.86
C ILE A 90 6.52 -11.26 15.73
N LEU A 91 5.88 -10.17 16.16
CA LEU A 91 6.49 -8.90 16.46
C LEU A 91 6.27 -8.59 17.94
N LYS A 92 7.33 -8.52 18.74
CA LYS A 92 7.25 -7.90 20.08
C LYS A 92 7.29 -6.38 19.90
N ILE A 93 6.42 -5.65 20.58
CA ILE A 93 6.50 -4.18 20.61
C ILE A 93 6.33 -3.66 22.03
N HIS A 94 7.21 -2.74 22.44
CA HIS A 94 7.11 -2.05 23.73
C HIS A 94 7.29 -0.53 23.60
N SER A 95 6.98 0.19 24.66
CA SER A 95 7.14 1.65 24.72
C SER A 95 8.46 2.03 25.37
N HIS A 96 9.07 3.13 24.93
CA HIS A 96 10.10 3.87 25.69
C HIS A 96 9.52 5.22 26.14
N PRO A 97 8.95 5.34 27.37
CA PRO A 97 8.31 6.57 27.85
C PRO A 97 9.23 7.79 27.87
N GLY A 98 10.53 7.57 28.11
CA GLY A 98 11.56 8.62 28.09
C GLY A 98 11.94 9.12 26.70
N GLY A 99 11.44 8.50 25.62
CA GLY A 99 11.77 8.88 24.25
C GLY A 99 13.15 8.42 23.77
N TYR A 100 13.75 7.44 24.44
CA TYR A 100 15.03 6.86 24.03
C TYR A 100 14.87 6.10 22.70
N GLU A 101 15.58 6.53 21.66
CA GLU A 101 15.41 6.00 20.29
C GLU A 101 16.45 4.90 19.96
N GLN A 102 16.74 4.02 20.92
CA GLN A 102 17.66 2.89 20.73
C GLN A 102 17.24 1.68 21.57
N PHE A 103 17.62 0.47 21.13
CA PHE A 103 17.51 -0.72 21.96
C PHE A 103 18.58 -0.69 23.07
N SER A 104 18.19 -1.03 24.29
CA SER A 104 19.09 -1.21 25.43
C SER A 104 19.66 -2.64 25.49
N SER A 105 20.70 -2.86 26.30
CA SER A 105 21.22 -4.22 26.53
C SER A 105 20.19 -5.14 27.19
N LEU A 106 19.25 -4.59 27.97
CA LEU A 106 18.16 -5.36 28.58
C LEU A 106 17.14 -5.79 27.52
N ASP A 107 16.88 -4.94 26.53
CA ASP A 107 16.05 -5.30 25.38
C ASP A 107 16.68 -6.43 24.57
N ASP A 108 17.99 -6.37 24.34
CA ASP A 108 18.74 -7.39 23.60
C ASP A 108 18.66 -8.77 24.26
N GLU A 109 18.85 -8.82 25.58
CA GLU A 109 18.79 -10.07 26.34
C GLU A 109 17.35 -10.63 26.35
N SER A 110 16.36 -9.77 26.58
CA SER A 110 14.93 -10.12 26.61
C SER A 110 14.46 -10.65 25.25
N ASP A 111 14.79 -9.95 24.17
CA ASP A 111 14.43 -10.33 22.81
C ASP A 111 15.10 -11.65 22.40
N SER A 112 16.39 -11.82 22.71
CA SER A 112 17.12 -13.05 22.37
C SER A 112 16.52 -14.29 23.03
N LYS A 113 16.09 -14.19 24.29
CA LYS A 113 15.40 -15.27 25.01
C LYS A 113 14.03 -15.57 24.40
N LEU A 114 13.28 -14.54 24.00
CA LEU A 114 11.98 -14.70 23.36
C LEU A 114 12.13 -15.36 21.98
N PHE A 115 12.95 -14.80 21.10
CA PHE A 115 13.05 -15.26 19.72
C PHE A 115 13.75 -16.61 19.59
N SER A 116 14.70 -16.96 20.46
CA SER A 116 15.22 -18.35 20.50
C SER A 116 14.09 -19.36 20.77
N SER A 117 13.16 -19.02 21.66
CA SER A 117 11.97 -19.85 21.90
C SER A 117 11.04 -19.84 20.68
N VAL A 118 10.70 -18.67 20.13
CA VAL A 118 9.80 -18.56 18.96
C VAL A 118 10.32 -19.37 17.76
N PHE A 119 11.61 -19.27 17.43
CA PHE A 119 12.21 -20.06 16.34
C PHE A 119 12.23 -21.56 16.62
N GLY A 120 12.30 -21.98 17.89
CA GLY A 120 12.14 -23.38 18.26
C GLY A 120 10.75 -23.95 17.95
N TRP A 121 9.74 -23.09 17.79
CA TRP A 121 8.36 -23.47 17.42
C TRP A 121 8.02 -23.22 15.95
N ALA A 122 8.69 -22.28 15.30
CA ALA A 122 8.42 -21.92 13.92
C ALA A 122 8.97 -22.98 12.94
N ASN A 123 8.22 -23.27 11.87
CA ASN A 123 8.65 -24.17 10.78
C ASN A 123 9.27 -23.40 9.59
N SER A 124 9.75 -22.18 9.83
CA SER A 124 10.07 -21.22 8.78
C SER A 124 11.34 -20.46 9.12
N ASP A 125 12.22 -20.29 8.13
CA ASP A 125 13.44 -19.50 8.24
C ASP A 125 13.17 -17.98 8.08
N PHE A 126 11.90 -17.59 7.93
CA PHE A 126 11.53 -16.18 7.78
C PHE A 126 11.57 -15.42 9.11
N PRO A 127 12.03 -14.16 9.09
CA PRO A 127 12.38 -13.44 10.30
C PRO A 127 11.18 -13.07 11.18
N HIS A 128 11.41 -12.90 12.47
CA HIS A 128 10.47 -12.28 13.42
C HIS A 128 10.90 -10.84 13.71
N GLY A 129 10.16 -10.07 14.50
CA GLY A 129 10.48 -8.65 14.72
C GLY A 129 10.41 -8.21 16.17
N SER A 130 11.17 -7.17 16.50
CA SER A 130 11.06 -6.41 17.74
C SER A 130 10.99 -4.92 17.39
N ALA A 131 10.10 -4.18 18.02
CA ALA A 131 9.88 -2.76 17.75
C ALA A 131 9.69 -1.98 19.04
N ILE A 132 10.02 -0.69 18.98
CA ILE A 132 9.81 0.26 20.05
C ILE A 132 8.92 1.39 19.52
N MET A 133 7.86 1.71 20.25
CA MET A 133 7.05 2.90 20.00
C MET A 133 7.52 4.04 20.93
N LEU A 134 7.74 5.22 20.37
CA LEU A 134 8.10 6.45 21.08
C LEU A 134 6.85 7.26 21.48
N PRO A 135 6.97 8.23 22.41
CA PRO A 135 5.81 8.99 22.92
C PRO A 135 5.07 9.80 21.85
N ASP A 136 5.78 10.22 20.80
CA ASP A 136 5.21 10.92 19.64
C ASP A 136 4.52 9.98 18.64
N GLY A 137 4.54 8.67 18.90
CA GLY A 137 3.95 7.63 18.07
C GLY A 137 4.88 7.09 16.98
N ARG A 138 6.11 7.61 16.82
CA ARG A 138 7.10 7.00 15.92
C ARG A 138 7.42 5.58 16.38
N ILE A 139 7.65 4.69 15.42
CA ILE A 139 8.05 3.31 15.69
C ILE A 139 9.31 3.02 14.90
N PHE A 140 10.33 2.50 15.57
CA PHE A 140 11.50 1.90 14.93
C PHE A 140 11.64 0.45 15.41
N GLY A 141 12.45 -0.35 14.73
CA GLY A 141 12.65 -1.73 15.17
C GLY A 141 13.68 -2.48 14.37
N ARG A 142 13.72 -3.78 14.63
CA ARG A 142 14.64 -4.74 14.06
C ARG A 142 13.92 -6.05 13.79
N ILE A 143 14.48 -6.82 12.88
CA ILE A 143 14.05 -8.19 12.62
C ILE A 143 15.10 -9.17 13.15
N PHE A 144 14.66 -10.35 13.57
CA PHE A 144 15.49 -11.45 14.03
C PHE A 144 15.46 -12.57 13.01
N HIS A 145 16.63 -13.15 12.73
CA HIS A 145 16.80 -14.36 11.91
C HIS A 145 16.90 -15.61 12.79
N PRO A 146 16.82 -16.82 12.22
CA PRO A 146 16.94 -18.07 13.00
C PRO A 146 18.25 -18.20 13.78
N ASP A 147 19.35 -17.60 13.28
CA ASP A 147 20.66 -17.51 13.93
C ASP A 147 20.72 -16.41 15.02
N LEU A 148 19.58 -15.76 15.31
CA LEU A 148 19.42 -14.60 16.19
C LEU A 148 20.16 -13.34 15.73
N ARG A 149 20.76 -13.33 14.54
CA ARG A 149 21.27 -12.07 13.97
C ARG A 149 20.11 -11.12 13.72
N THR A 150 20.39 -9.83 13.79
CA THR A 150 19.39 -8.79 13.58
C THR A 150 19.70 -7.91 12.39
N ASP A 151 18.69 -7.57 11.61
CA ASP A 151 18.73 -6.46 10.64
C ASP A 151 17.73 -5.37 11.09
N ALA A 152 17.95 -4.12 10.72
CA ALA A 152 17.01 -3.04 11.04
C ALA A 152 15.70 -3.19 10.23
N LEU A 153 14.59 -2.67 10.77
CA LEU A 153 13.40 -2.40 9.95
C LEU A 153 13.66 -1.12 9.14
N ASP A 154 13.74 -1.27 7.82
CA ASP A 154 14.02 -0.17 6.89
C ASP A 154 12.85 0.80 6.72
N LYS A 155 11.62 0.31 6.87
CA LYS A 155 10.40 1.11 6.67
C LYS A 155 9.26 0.66 7.57
N ILE A 156 8.57 1.60 8.20
CA ILE A 156 7.36 1.33 8.97
C ILE A 156 6.24 2.25 8.47
N SER A 157 5.09 1.67 8.12
CA SER A 157 3.92 2.36 7.56
C SER A 157 2.69 2.17 8.44
N VAL A 158 2.01 3.27 8.75
CA VAL A 158 0.74 3.31 9.48
C VAL A 158 -0.33 3.92 8.59
N VAL A 159 -1.38 3.14 8.32
CA VAL A 159 -2.48 3.53 7.44
C VAL A 159 -3.68 3.98 8.28
N SER A 160 -3.63 5.24 8.72
CA SER A 160 -4.67 5.91 9.51
C SER A 160 -5.28 7.10 8.74
N ASP A 161 -6.04 7.98 9.41
CA ASP A 161 -6.51 9.23 8.79
C ASP A 161 -5.34 10.12 8.32
N ARG A 162 -4.19 10.00 8.97
CA ARG A 162 -2.90 10.49 8.47
C ARG A 162 -1.99 9.31 8.14
N ILE A 163 -1.67 9.14 6.87
CA ILE A 163 -0.68 8.14 6.44
C ILE A 163 0.69 8.55 7.00
N SER A 164 1.27 7.68 7.82
CA SER A 164 2.59 7.91 8.41
C SER A 164 3.54 6.84 7.90
N ILE A 165 4.63 7.26 7.26
CA ILE A 165 5.68 6.37 6.75
C ILE A 165 7.00 6.87 7.30
N TRP A 166 7.68 6.01 8.06
CA TRP A 166 9.01 6.25 8.58
C TRP A 166 9.99 5.36 7.80
N ASN A 167 10.97 5.99 7.16
CA ASN A 167 12.05 5.30 6.45
C ASN A 167 13.32 5.46 7.27
N TYR A 168 13.97 4.34 7.58
CA TYR A 168 15.19 4.24 8.39
C TYR A 168 16.40 3.81 7.55
N SER A 169 16.19 3.45 6.29
CA SER A 169 17.27 3.15 5.35
C SER A 169 18.03 4.42 4.98
N ASN A 170 19.36 4.37 5.14
CA ASN A 170 20.26 5.46 4.82
C ASN A 170 20.36 5.64 3.30
N GLY A 171 19.63 6.61 2.78
CA GLY A 171 19.73 7.06 1.40
C GLY A 171 19.49 8.56 1.34
N PHE A 172 20.50 9.35 1.72
CA PHE A 172 20.54 10.76 1.35
C PHE A 172 20.71 10.83 -0.17
N SER A 173 19.66 11.22 -0.88
CA SER A 173 19.80 11.71 -2.25
C SER A 173 20.31 13.15 -2.17
N PRO A 174 21.36 13.55 -2.90
CA PRO A 174 21.67 14.96 -3.03
C PRO A 174 20.43 15.70 -3.56
N GLU A 175 20.22 16.93 -3.09
CA GLU A 175 19.13 17.81 -3.54
C GLU A 175 19.14 17.88 -5.06
N ILE A 176 18.13 17.29 -5.69
CA ILE A 176 17.84 17.53 -7.09
C ILE A 176 17.17 18.91 -7.13
N GLU A 177 17.64 19.82 -8.00
CA GLU A 177 17.08 21.17 -8.20
C GLU A 177 15.54 21.14 -8.35
N ILE A 178 15.02 20.06 -8.93
CA ILE A 178 13.59 19.75 -9.11
C ILE A 178 12.82 19.73 -7.78
N GLY A 179 13.42 19.23 -6.69
CA GLY A 179 12.80 19.14 -5.37
C GLY A 179 12.75 20.46 -4.59
N LYS A 180 13.53 21.48 -5.00
CA LYS A 180 13.72 22.71 -4.22
C LYS A 180 12.43 23.47 -3.96
N ARG A 181 11.54 23.56 -4.96
CA ARG A 181 10.24 24.26 -4.79
C ARG A 181 9.28 23.50 -3.89
N THR A 182 9.27 22.18 -3.97
CA THR A 182 8.50 21.31 -3.08
C THR A 182 9.00 21.43 -1.64
N ALA A 183 10.32 21.40 -1.45
CA ALA A 183 10.97 21.60 -0.15
C ALA A 183 10.65 22.98 0.45
N GLN A 184 10.64 24.05 -0.37
CA GLN A 184 10.27 25.39 0.07
C GLN A 184 8.82 25.50 0.56
N ALA A 185 7.89 24.78 -0.07
CA ALA A 185 6.48 24.83 0.29
C ALA A 185 6.12 23.90 1.46
N PHE A 186 6.75 22.71 1.53
CA PHE A 186 6.35 21.64 2.44
C PHE A 186 7.45 21.17 3.41
N GLY A 187 8.58 21.86 3.44
CA GLY A 187 9.76 21.53 4.26
C GLY A 187 10.72 20.58 3.56
N GLU A 188 12.00 20.66 3.94
CA GLU A 188 13.12 19.96 3.30
C GLU A 188 12.93 18.44 3.22
N GLY A 189 12.42 17.82 4.29
CA GLY A 189 12.19 16.36 4.34
C GLY A 189 11.03 15.84 3.49
N THR A 190 10.23 16.70 2.84
CA THR A 190 9.07 16.24 2.05
C THR A 190 9.49 15.62 0.72
N PHE A 191 10.45 16.22 0.02
CA PHE A 191 10.93 15.68 -1.25
C PHE A 191 11.62 14.33 -1.05
N ASP A 192 12.45 14.20 -0.03
CA ASP A 192 13.13 12.94 0.30
C ASP A 192 12.13 11.83 0.63
N LYS A 193 11.07 12.15 1.39
CA LYS A 193 9.99 11.20 1.66
C LYS A 193 9.33 10.73 0.37
N LEU A 194 8.96 11.64 -0.54
CA LEU A 194 8.37 11.28 -1.83
C LEU A 194 9.32 10.40 -2.64
N LYS A 195 10.61 10.74 -2.67
CA LYS A 195 11.65 9.98 -3.39
C LYS A 195 11.85 8.56 -2.86
N GLN A 196 11.47 8.29 -1.62
CA GLN A 196 11.52 6.96 -1.01
C GLN A 196 10.23 6.15 -1.20
N LEU A 197 9.18 6.74 -1.80
CA LEU A 197 7.91 6.05 -2.05
C LEU A 197 7.98 5.18 -3.31
N LYS A 198 7.38 4.00 -3.19
CA LYS A 198 6.94 3.14 -4.29
C LYS A 198 5.43 3.21 -4.42
N ILE A 199 4.92 3.75 -5.53
CA ILE A 199 3.48 3.92 -5.76
C ILE A 199 2.99 3.01 -6.88
N GLY A 200 1.84 2.36 -6.69
CA GLY A 200 1.16 1.58 -7.73
C GLY A 200 -0.02 2.35 -8.32
N VAL A 201 -0.12 2.42 -9.65
CA VAL A 201 -1.27 3.00 -10.37
C VAL A 201 -1.87 1.94 -11.28
N VAL A 202 -3.15 1.64 -11.09
CA VAL A 202 -3.87 0.64 -11.89
C VAL A 202 -4.95 1.32 -12.71
N GLY A 203 -4.94 1.09 -14.01
CA GLY A 203 -5.66 1.88 -15.01
C GLY A 203 -4.82 3.11 -15.38
N CYS A 204 -4.40 3.20 -16.64
CA CYS A 204 -3.43 4.17 -17.14
C CYS A 204 -4.03 5.05 -18.25
N SER A 205 -5.34 5.30 -18.17
CA SER A 205 -6.11 6.03 -19.17
C SER A 205 -6.42 7.46 -18.70
N GLY A 206 -7.68 7.89 -18.74
CA GLY A 206 -8.10 9.27 -18.50
C GLY A 206 -7.73 9.83 -17.12
N THR A 207 -7.95 9.10 -16.02
CA THR A 207 -7.53 9.53 -14.67
C THR A 207 -6.12 9.06 -14.32
N GLY A 208 -5.77 7.85 -14.74
CA GLY A 208 -4.48 7.23 -14.42
C GLY A 208 -3.28 7.95 -15.00
N SER A 209 -3.33 8.34 -16.29
CA SER A 209 -2.18 9.02 -16.91
C SER A 209 -1.88 10.40 -16.30
N PRO A 210 -2.88 11.24 -15.93
CA PRO A 210 -2.62 12.43 -15.11
C PRO A 210 -2.11 12.15 -13.69
N VAL A 211 -2.56 11.09 -13.01
CA VAL A 211 -2.01 10.70 -11.70
C VAL A 211 -0.53 10.36 -11.85
N ILE A 212 -0.19 9.52 -12.83
CA ILE A 212 1.17 9.11 -13.13
C ILE A 212 2.07 10.32 -13.41
N GLU A 213 1.64 11.21 -14.29
CA GLU A 213 2.37 12.43 -14.65
C GLU A 213 2.68 13.29 -13.41
N GLN A 214 1.67 13.53 -12.56
CA GLN A 214 1.82 14.34 -11.35
C GLN A 214 2.78 13.70 -10.36
N LEU A 215 2.63 12.40 -10.08
CA LEU A 215 3.49 11.68 -9.14
C LEU A 215 4.96 11.71 -9.58
N VAL A 216 5.23 11.45 -10.86
CA VAL A 216 6.60 11.48 -11.41
C VAL A 216 7.20 12.89 -11.29
N ARG A 217 6.43 13.94 -11.59
CA ARG A 217 6.89 15.33 -11.47
C ARG A 217 7.03 15.80 -10.02
N LEU A 218 6.31 15.19 -9.08
CA LEU A 218 6.51 15.38 -7.64
C LEU A 218 7.78 14.69 -7.12
N GLY A 219 8.42 13.86 -7.94
CA GLY A 219 9.72 13.25 -7.63
C GLY A 219 9.63 11.93 -6.88
N ILE A 220 8.55 11.15 -7.06
CA ILE A 220 8.48 9.83 -6.44
C ILE A 220 9.63 8.91 -6.89
N GLY A 221 10.02 7.98 -6.01
CA GLY A 221 11.14 7.07 -6.27
C GLY A 221 10.82 5.99 -7.29
N LYS A 222 9.82 5.18 -6.98
CA LYS A 222 9.47 3.98 -7.76
C LYS A 222 7.99 4.01 -8.14
N LEU A 223 7.67 3.61 -9.36
CA LEU A 223 6.31 3.60 -9.90
C LEU A 223 6.00 2.22 -10.52
N VAL A 224 4.87 1.65 -10.17
CA VAL A 224 4.32 0.44 -10.80
C VAL A 224 3.04 0.81 -11.53
N ILE A 225 3.00 0.64 -12.85
CA ILE A 225 1.80 0.93 -13.65
C ILE A 225 1.22 -0.33 -14.28
N VAL A 226 -0.11 -0.46 -14.23
CA VAL A 226 -0.83 -1.66 -14.69
C VAL A 226 -2.02 -1.24 -15.54
N ASP A 227 -2.07 -1.70 -16.78
CA ASP A 227 -3.22 -1.53 -17.67
C ASP A 227 -3.12 -2.58 -18.81
N PRO A 228 -4.15 -3.41 -19.03
CA PRO A 228 -4.11 -4.42 -20.09
C PRO A 228 -4.27 -3.84 -21.50
N ASP A 229 -4.76 -2.61 -21.63
CA ASP A 229 -5.23 -2.09 -22.90
C ASP A 229 -4.11 -1.52 -23.77
N LYS A 230 -4.46 -1.38 -25.04
CA LYS A 230 -3.66 -0.70 -26.06
C LYS A 230 -4.18 0.71 -26.30
N VAL A 231 -3.33 1.57 -26.83
CA VAL A 231 -3.74 2.92 -27.23
C VAL A 231 -4.69 2.82 -28.42
N GLU A 232 -5.81 3.54 -28.36
CA GLU A 232 -6.75 3.70 -29.48
C GLU A 232 -6.90 5.19 -29.84
N LEU A 233 -7.30 5.49 -31.08
CA LEU A 233 -7.50 6.87 -31.56
C LEU A 233 -8.47 7.65 -30.66
N LYS A 234 -9.55 7.01 -30.20
CA LYS A 234 -10.56 7.61 -29.31
C LYS A 234 -10.02 7.96 -27.92
N ASN A 235 -8.83 7.49 -27.55
CA ASN A 235 -8.21 7.74 -26.25
C ASN A 235 -7.21 8.91 -26.26
N LEU A 236 -6.73 9.31 -27.44
CA LEU A 236 -5.67 10.33 -27.58
C LEU A 236 -6.08 11.70 -27.03
N ASN A 237 -7.39 11.96 -26.91
CA ASN A 237 -7.91 13.20 -26.34
C ASN A 237 -7.73 13.32 -24.81
N ARG A 238 -7.26 12.27 -24.12
CA ARG A 238 -7.21 12.24 -22.64
C ARG A 238 -6.09 11.43 -22.01
N ILE A 239 -5.39 10.59 -22.76
CA ILE A 239 -4.23 9.85 -22.23
C ILE A 239 -2.97 10.67 -22.50
N LEU A 240 -2.36 11.18 -21.43
CA LEU A 240 -1.13 11.97 -21.54
C LEU A 240 -0.03 11.19 -22.24
N ASN A 241 0.85 11.91 -22.93
CA ASN A 241 2.05 11.38 -23.59
C ASN A 241 1.83 10.36 -24.72
N THR A 242 0.58 10.06 -25.10
CA THR A 242 0.27 9.18 -26.25
C THR A 242 0.21 9.96 -27.56
N LYS A 243 0.62 9.33 -28.66
CA LYS A 243 0.63 9.91 -30.02
C LYS A 243 -0.26 9.12 -30.97
N ARG A 244 -0.63 9.74 -32.09
CA ARG A 244 -1.41 9.08 -33.16
C ARG A 244 -0.73 7.81 -33.69
N SER A 245 0.60 7.82 -33.79
CA SER A 245 1.38 6.64 -34.18
C SER A 245 1.22 5.48 -33.20
N ASP A 246 1.16 5.73 -31.90
CA ASP A 246 1.00 4.68 -30.89
C ASP A 246 -0.36 3.98 -31.03
N ALA A 247 -1.41 4.76 -31.37
CA ALA A 247 -2.74 4.24 -31.66
C ALA A 247 -2.78 3.38 -32.93
N ILE A 248 -2.16 3.85 -34.01
CA ILE A 248 -2.11 3.12 -35.29
C ILE A 248 -1.35 1.79 -35.13
N SER A 249 -0.26 1.80 -34.35
CA SER A 249 0.53 0.61 -34.06
C SER A 249 -0.01 -0.23 -32.89
N HIS A 250 -1.15 0.14 -32.31
CA HIS A 250 -1.80 -0.57 -31.20
C HIS A 250 -0.84 -0.89 -30.05
N ARG A 251 0.00 0.08 -29.69
CA ARG A 251 0.98 -0.07 -28.61
C ARG A 251 0.28 -0.17 -27.26
N GLN A 252 0.86 -0.92 -26.32
CA GLN A 252 0.34 -1.04 -24.96
C GLN A 252 0.45 0.31 -24.23
N LYS A 253 -0.64 0.75 -23.57
CA LYS A 253 -0.69 2.05 -22.90
C LYS A 253 0.46 2.23 -21.90
N VAL A 254 0.69 1.20 -21.07
CA VAL A 254 1.75 1.24 -20.05
C VAL A 254 3.16 1.36 -20.63
N LEU A 255 3.43 0.79 -21.81
CA LEU A 255 4.75 0.88 -22.42
C LEU A 255 5.02 2.27 -23.01
N VAL A 256 4.00 2.88 -23.63
CA VAL A 256 4.08 4.25 -24.14
C VAL A 256 4.31 5.25 -23.00
N LEU A 257 3.56 5.10 -21.89
CA LEU A 257 3.76 5.94 -20.71
C LEU A 257 5.13 5.73 -20.06
N LYS A 258 5.61 4.48 -19.98
CA LYS A 258 6.95 4.17 -19.48
C LYS A 258 8.04 4.87 -20.29
N GLU A 259 7.96 4.83 -21.62
CA GLU A 259 8.92 5.53 -22.48
C GLU A 259 8.90 7.05 -22.24
N ALA A 260 7.71 7.64 -22.13
CA ALA A 260 7.58 9.06 -21.86
C ALA A 260 8.17 9.47 -20.50
N ILE A 261 7.89 8.69 -19.45
CA ILE A 261 8.37 8.94 -18.09
C ILE A 261 9.89 8.83 -18.00
N LEU A 262 10.47 7.81 -18.64
CA LEU A 262 11.92 7.67 -18.71
C LEU A 262 12.56 8.84 -19.47
N ALA A 263 11.89 9.37 -20.50
CA ALA A 263 12.35 10.54 -21.23
C ALA A 263 12.25 11.85 -20.45
N PHE A 264 11.50 11.91 -19.34
CA PHE A 264 11.51 13.07 -18.45
C PHE A 264 12.80 13.20 -17.64
N ASP A 265 13.52 12.09 -17.45
CA ASP A 265 14.80 12.04 -16.74
C ASP A 265 14.76 12.64 -15.31
N LEU A 266 13.67 12.37 -14.57
CA LEU A 266 13.47 12.83 -13.18
C LEU A 266 13.91 11.79 -12.13
N GLY A 267 14.55 10.70 -12.59
CA GLY A 267 15.07 9.63 -11.73
C GLY A 267 14.01 8.74 -11.08
N THR A 268 12.76 8.73 -11.57
CA THR A 268 11.74 7.76 -11.13
C THR A 268 11.97 6.42 -11.83
N GLU A 269 12.15 5.36 -11.05
CA GLU A 269 12.18 4.00 -11.57
C GLU A 269 10.75 3.54 -11.89
N ILE A 270 10.57 2.86 -13.03
CA ILE A 270 9.23 2.43 -13.46
C ILE A 270 9.15 0.98 -13.95
N GLU A 271 8.19 0.25 -13.39
CA GLU A 271 7.76 -1.07 -13.84
C GLU A 271 6.37 -1.00 -14.50
N ALA A 272 6.25 -1.59 -15.68
CA ALA A 272 5.03 -1.53 -16.49
C ALA A 272 4.48 -2.94 -16.74
N TYR A 273 3.21 -3.15 -16.40
CA TYR A 273 2.53 -4.44 -16.54
C TYR A 273 1.36 -4.32 -17.50
N PRO A 274 1.51 -4.78 -18.76
CA PRO A 274 0.44 -4.78 -19.75
C PRO A 274 -0.47 -6.00 -19.55
N THR A 275 -1.07 -6.11 -18.37
CA THR A 275 -1.85 -7.28 -17.97
C THR A 275 -3.08 -6.86 -17.19
N ASN A 276 -4.10 -7.72 -17.22
CA ASN A 276 -5.24 -7.57 -16.32
C ASN A 276 -4.81 -8.00 -14.91
N LEU A 277 -5.31 -7.34 -13.87
CA LEU A 277 -4.98 -7.67 -12.47
C LEU A 277 -5.17 -9.17 -12.14
N TYR A 278 -6.19 -9.81 -12.73
CA TYR A 278 -6.47 -11.24 -12.51
C TYR A 278 -5.56 -12.18 -13.31
N GLY A 279 -4.78 -11.65 -14.27
CA GLY A 279 -3.96 -12.43 -15.19
C GLY A 279 -2.50 -12.61 -14.74
N SER A 280 -2.04 -11.94 -13.69
CA SER A 280 -0.64 -11.98 -13.28
C SER A 280 -0.43 -11.90 -11.77
N ILE A 281 -0.09 -13.04 -11.17
CA ILE A 281 0.28 -13.12 -9.75
C ILE A 281 1.52 -12.26 -9.45
N SER A 282 2.49 -12.22 -10.37
CA SER A 282 3.69 -11.39 -10.21
C SER A 282 3.35 -9.90 -10.15
N CYS A 283 2.41 -9.44 -10.99
CA CYS A 283 1.89 -8.08 -10.93
C CYS A 283 1.24 -7.78 -9.58
N LEU A 284 0.38 -8.68 -9.08
CA LEU A 284 -0.27 -8.52 -7.77
C LEU A 284 0.73 -8.47 -6.62
N LYS A 285 1.74 -9.36 -6.63
CA LYS A 285 2.81 -9.34 -5.63
C LYS A 285 3.64 -8.07 -5.69
N ASN A 286 3.91 -7.52 -6.89
CA ASN A 286 4.63 -6.27 -7.01
C ASN A 286 3.79 -5.06 -6.54
N LEU A 287 2.49 -5.02 -6.85
CA LEU A 287 1.58 -4.03 -6.28
C LEU A 287 1.53 -4.12 -4.74
N ALA A 288 1.54 -5.33 -4.18
CA ALA A 288 1.58 -5.53 -2.73
C ALA A 288 2.88 -4.99 -2.07
N THR A 289 3.95 -4.81 -2.84
CA THR A 289 5.17 -4.15 -2.32
C THR A 289 5.07 -2.62 -2.28
N CYS A 290 4.08 -2.01 -2.93
CA CYS A 290 3.93 -0.56 -2.96
C CYS A 290 3.55 0.01 -1.58
N ASP A 291 3.88 1.28 -1.37
CA ASP A 291 3.54 2.05 -0.18
C ASP A 291 2.15 2.67 -0.30
N ILE A 292 1.72 3.00 -1.52
CA ILE A 292 0.40 3.58 -1.83
C ILE A 292 -0.12 2.98 -3.15
N LEU A 293 -1.43 2.77 -3.23
CA LEU A 293 -2.12 2.37 -4.46
C LEU A 293 -3.12 3.42 -4.93
N PHE A 294 -3.13 3.68 -6.24
CA PHE A 294 -4.15 4.46 -6.93
C PHE A 294 -4.93 3.55 -7.89
N GLY A 295 -6.25 3.52 -7.72
CA GLY A 295 -7.19 2.82 -8.59
C GLY A 295 -7.85 3.80 -9.53
N CYS A 296 -7.51 3.69 -10.80
CA CYS A 296 -8.04 4.50 -11.89
C CYS A 296 -8.74 3.60 -12.91
N VAL A 297 -9.48 2.60 -12.42
CA VAL A 297 -10.17 1.59 -13.23
C VAL A 297 -11.68 1.82 -13.26
N ASP A 298 -12.27 1.50 -14.41
CA ASP A 298 -13.72 1.54 -14.62
C ASP A 298 -14.41 0.24 -14.22
N SER A 299 -13.67 -0.88 -14.15
CA SER A 299 -14.26 -2.18 -13.87
C SER A 299 -14.48 -2.39 -12.37
N VAL A 300 -15.68 -2.86 -12.02
CA VAL A 300 -16.08 -3.11 -10.63
C VAL A 300 -15.21 -4.20 -9.99
N ASP A 301 -14.94 -5.26 -10.73
CA ASP A 301 -14.06 -6.34 -10.27
C ASP A 301 -12.61 -5.91 -10.08
N GLY A 302 -12.13 -4.91 -10.82
CA GLY A 302 -10.82 -4.31 -10.63
C GLY A 302 -10.76 -3.51 -9.33
N ARG A 303 -11.79 -2.69 -9.06
CA ARG A 303 -11.93 -1.95 -7.80
C ARG A 303 -12.00 -2.87 -6.59
N ASP A 304 -12.77 -3.95 -6.69
CA ASP A 304 -12.89 -4.94 -5.61
C ASP A 304 -11.55 -5.60 -5.28
N LEU A 305 -10.82 -6.04 -6.31
CA LEU A 305 -9.51 -6.66 -6.11
C LEU A 305 -8.51 -5.68 -5.49
N LEU A 306 -8.49 -4.42 -5.90
CA LEU A 306 -7.62 -3.39 -5.30
C LEU A 306 -8.00 -3.10 -3.85
N ASN A 307 -9.28 -3.00 -3.53
CA ASN A 307 -9.75 -2.85 -2.15
C ASN A 307 -9.28 -4.04 -1.28
N ARG A 308 -9.36 -5.27 -1.82
CA ARG A 308 -8.91 -6.48 -1.11
C ARG A 308 -7.41 -6.51 -0.93
N LEU A 309 -6.61 -6.15 -1.95
CA LEU A 309 -5.16 -6.01 -1.83
C LEU A 309 -4.77 -4.99 -0.77
N SER A 310 -5.40 -3.82 -0.78
CA SER A 310 -5.22 -2.77 0.22
C SER A 310 -5.47 -3.28 1.63
N THR A 311 -6.57 -3.99 1.85
CA THR A 311 -6.94 -4.52 3.17
C THR A 311 -6.00 -5.64 3.60
N TYR A 312 -5.66 -6.56 2.70
CA TYR A 312 -4.84 -7.73 3.00
C TYR A 312 -3.38 -7.37 3.27
N TYR A 313 -2.82 -6.43 2.50
CA TYR A 313 -1.42 -6.00 2.62
C TYR A 313 -1.23 -4.70 3.41
N LEU A 314 -2.30 -4.18 4.01
CA LEU A 314 -2.30 -2.96 4.80
C LEU A 314 -1.70 -1.77 4.04
N ILE A 315 -2.20 -1.51 2.83
CA ILE A 315 -1.71 -0.45 1.94
C ILE A 315 -2.81 0.61 1.79
N PRO A 316 -2.53 1.92 1.95
CA PRO A 316 -3.50 2.97 1.61
C PRO A 316 -3.88 2.89 0.14
N TYR A 317 -5.19 2.96 -0.13
CA TYR A 317 -5.73 2.88 -1.48
C TYR A 317 -6.63 4.08 -1.80
N PHE A 318 -6.35 4.75 -2.89
CA PHE A 318 -7.15 5.85 -3.42
C PHE A 318 -7.86 5.41 -4.69
N ASP A 319 -9.18 5.23 -4.62
CA ASP A 319 -10.03 4.95 -5.79
C ASP A 319 -10.53 6.27 -6.39
N LEU A 320 -10.24 6.49 -7.66
CA LEU A 320 -10.60 7.69 -8.40
C LEU A 320 -11.67 7.34 -9.44
N GLY A 321 -12.78 8.05 -9.42
CA GLY A 321 -13.90 7.86 -10.33
C GLY A 321 -14.38 9.17 -10.94
N ILE A 322 -14.81 9.12 -12.19
CA ILE A 322 -15.45 10.26 -12.86
C ILE A 322 -16.67 9.76 -13.64
N LYS A 323 -17.75 10.53 -13.57
CA LYS A 323 -18.95 10.34 -14.36
C LYS A 323 -19.39 11.68 -14.94
N LEU A 324 -19.48 11.75 -16.27
CA LEU A 324 -20.11 12.85 -16.98
C LEU A 324 -21.44 12.37 -17.57
N GLU A 325 -22.50 13.12 -17.32
CA GLU A 325 -23.83 12.87 -17.88
C GLU A 325 -24.12 13.96 -18.90
N ALA A 326 -24.23 13.56 -20.17
CA ALA A 326 -24.64 14.45 -21.25
C ALA A 326 -26.17 14.58 -21.27
N ASP A 327 -26.68 15.73 -21.69
CA ASP A 327 -28.11 15.98 -21.84
C ASP A 327 -28.71 15.41 -23.15
N GLY A 328 -27.87 14.88 -24.04
CA GLY A 328 -28.27 14.31 -25.33
C GLY A 328 -28.46 15.32 -26.46
N ILE A 329 -28.36 16.63 -26.18
CA ILE A 329 -28.48 17.72 -27.16
C ILE A 329 -27.19 18.54 -27.31
N GLY A 330 -26.08 18.02 -26.77
CA GLY A 330 -24.74 18.61 -26.89
C GLY A 330 -24.26 19.35 -25.64
N GLY A 331 -25.03 19.34 -24.54
CA GLY A 331 -24.64 19.87 -23.23
C GLY A 331 -24.36 18.79 -22.19
N ILE A 332 -24.00 19.23 -20.99
CA ILE A 332 -23.67 18.39 -19.83
C ILE A 332 -24.66 18.68 -18.72
N SER A 333 -25.43 17.67 -18.31
CA SER A 333 -26.37 17.78 -17.20
C SER A 333 -25.69 17.67 -15.83
N LYS A 334 -24.63 16.84 -15.74
CA LYS A 334 -23.92 16.61 -14.48
C LYS A 334 -22.48 16.16 -14.69
N ILE A 335 -21.58 16.64 -13.83
CA ILE A 335 -20.22 16.11 -13.67
C ILE A 335 -20.06 15.68 -12.21
N VAL A 336 -19.63 14.43 -12.01
CA VAL A 336 -19.34 13.87 -10.68
C VAL A 336 -17.92 13.31 -10.70
N GLY A 337 -17.11 13.74 -9.74
CA GLY A 337 -15.81 13.16 -9.46
C GLY A 337 -15.78 12.60 -8.04
N THR A 338 -15.07 11.50 -7.85
CA THR A 338 -14.91 10.86 -6.54
C THR A 338 -13.45 10.53 -6.28
N VAL A 339 -13.02 10.76 -5.05
CA VAL A 339 -11.75 10.28 -4.50
C VAL A 339 -12.09 9.54 -3.20
N HIS A 340 -11.90 8.23 -3.19
CA HIS A 340 -12.15 7.40 -2.03
C HIS A 340 -10.82 6.93 -1.46
N TYR A 341 -10.44 7.50 -0.31
CA TYR A 341 -9.39 6.92 0.51
C TYR A 341 -9.94 5.71 1.29
N VAL A 342 -9.42 4.53 1.00
CA VAL A 342 -9.74 3.26 1.67
C VAL A 342 -8.61 2.93 2.65
N GLN A 343 -9.01 2.81 3.92
CA GLN A 343 -8.13 2.44 5.02
C GLN A 343 -8.38 0.96 5.39
N PRO A 344 -7.33 0.14 5.59
CA PRO A 344 -7.47 -1.23 6.04
C PRO A 344 -8.25 -1.31 7.36
N GLY A 345 -9.27 -2.16 7.42
CA GLY A 345 -10.13 -2.34 8.59
C GLY A 345 -11.27 -1.31 8.74
N LYS A 346 -11.36 -0.29 7.88
CA LYS A 346 -12.50 0.64 7.81
C LYS A 346 -13.42 0.32 6.63
N SER A 347 -14.28 1.25 6.23
CA SER A 347 -15.23 1.11 5.12
C SER A 347 -14.54 0.74 3.80
N SER A 348 -15.06 -0.27 3.10
CA SER A 348 -14.70 -0.64 1.72
C SER A 348 -15.52 0.13 0.69
N LEU A 349 -15.11 0.08 -0.58
CA LEU A 349 -15.90 0.60 -1.71
C LEU A 349 -17.29 -0.05 -1.81
N LEU A 350 -17.41 -1.35 -1.50
CA LEU A 350 -18.68 -2.07 -1.40
C LEU A 350 -19.58 -1.46 -0.31
N SER A 351 -19.04 -1.24 0.89
CA SER A 351 -19.81 -0.62 2.00
C SER A 351 -20.19 0.84 1.75
N ARG A 352 -19.47 1.52 0.86
CA ARG A 352 -19.75 2.88 0.38
C ARG A 352 -20.73 2.89 -0.80
N SER A 353 -21.25 1.73 -1.19
CA SER A 353 -22.18 1.57 -2.32
C SER A 353 -21.64 2.06 -3.66
N MET A 354 -20.32 1.95 -3.89
CA MET A 354 -19.72 2.22 -5.20
C MET A 354 -20.04 1.14 -6.22
N TYR A 355 -20.37 -0.05 -5.74
CA TYR A 355 -20.93 -1.17 -6.48
C TYR A 355 -21.64 -2.09 -5.48
N ASP A 356 -22.47 -2.99 -5.99
CA ASP A 356 -23.10 -4.07 -5.21
C ASP A 356 -22.58 -5.46 -5.63
N SER A 357 -23.09 -6.52 -4.99
CA SER A 357 -22.68 -7.90 -5.31
C SER A 357 -23.12 -8.35 -6.71
N GLU A 358 -24.19 -7.78 -7.26
CA GLU A 358 -24.66 -8.08 -8.62
C GLU A 358 -23.76 -7.43 -9.66
N ASP A 359 -23.34 -6.18 -9.43
CA ASP A 359 -22.35 -5.47 -10.24
C ASP A 359 -21.03 -6.25 -10.29
N LEU A 360 -20.57 -6.74 -9.14
CA LEU A 360 -19.33 -7.51 -9.05
C LEU A 360 -19.44 -8.83 -9.82
N LYS A 361 -20.56 -9.55 -9.67
CA LYS A 361 -20.84 -10.77 -10.42
C LYS A 361 -20.88 -10.50 -11.92
N ALA A 362 -21.57 -9.44 -12.35
CA ALA A 362 -21.66 -9.02 -13.74
C ALA A 362 -20.27 -8.69 -14.31
N SER A 363 -19.47 -7.89 -13.60
CA SER A 363 -18.13 -7.49 -14.05
C SER A 363 -17.20 -8.70 -14.18
N GLY A 364 -17.29 -9.64 -13.24
CA GLY A 364 -16.53 -10.89 -13.31
C GLY A 364 -16.93 -11.79 -14.49
N LEU A 365 -18.22 -11.83 -14.84
CA LEU A 365 -18.73 -12.59 -15.99
C LEU A 365 -18.32 -11.93 -17.31
N LEU A 366 -18.43 -10.61 -17.42
CA LEU A 366 -17.96 -9.86 -18.59
C LEU A 366 -16.48 -10.10 -18.85
N ARG A 367 -15.65 -10.12 -17.81
CA ARG A 367 -14.22 -10.40 -17.94
C ARG A 367 -13.92 -11.83 -18.39
N LYS A 368 -14.67 -12.83 -17.90
CA LYS A 368 -14.43 -14.25 -18.20
C LYS A 368 -15.02 -14.68 -19.55
N TYR A 369 -16.18 -14.16 -19.91
CA TYR A 369 -16.97 -14.58 -21.06
C TYR A 369 -17.47 -13.36 -21.86
N PRO A 370 -16.57 -12.50 -22.37
CA PRO A 370 -16.95 -11.23 -23.01
C PRO A 370 -17.89 -11.44 -24.21
N ASP A 371 -17.68 -12.48 -25.01
CA ASP A 371 -18.48 -12.77 -26.21
C ASP A 371 -19.90 -13.25 -25.89
N GLN A 372 -20.09 -13.91 -24.73
CA GLN A 372 -21.39 -14.45 -24.31
C GLN A 372 -22.17 -13.47 -23.43
N PHE A 373 -21.49 -12.46 -22.87
CA PHE A 373 -22.08 -11.50 -21.95
C PHE A 373 -23.32 -10.77 -22.49
N PRO A 374 -23.35 -10.31 -23.77
CA PRO A 374 -24.54 -9.65 -24.32
C PRO A 374 -25.80 -10.54 -24.28
N ASP A 375 -25.66 -11.84 -24.57
CA ASP A 375 -26.77 -12.79 -24.53
C ASP A 375 -27.23 -13.07 -23.09
N MET A 376 -26.29 -13.11 -22.14
CA MET A 376 -26.62 -13.27 -20.72
C MET A 376 -27.41 -12.08 -20.16
N VAL A 377 -27.07 -10.85 -20.58
CA VAL A 377 -27.82 -9.63 -20.22
C VAL A 377 -29.21 -9.64 -20.84
N LYS A 378 -29.32 -10.00 -22.14
CA LYS A 378 -30.59 -10.05 -22.87
C LYS A 378 -31.59 -11.03 -22.24
N ASN A 379 -31.09 -12.14 -21.72
CA ASN A 379 -31.90 -13.16 -21.06
C ASN A 379 -32.21 -12.86 -19.57
N SER A 380 -31.97 -11.62 -19.11
CA SER A 380 -32.22 -11.11 -17.74
C SER A 380 -31.48 -11.83 -16.60
N TYR A 381 -30.43 -12.59 -16.91
CA TYR A 381 -29.65 -13.28 -15.87
C TYR A 381 -28.63 -12.36 -15.17
N ILE A 382 -28.34 -11.18 -15.72
CA ILE A 382 -27.26 -10.28 -15.27
C ILE A 382 -27.56 -8.80 -15.57
N LYS A 383 -27.19 -7.89 -14.66
CA LYS A 383 -27.22 -6.43 -14.82
C LYS A 383 -26.31 -5.96 -15.96
N ASN A 384 -26.78 -5.02 -16.77
CA ASN A 384 -26.00 -4.44 -17.87
C ASN A 384 -24.91 -3.49 -17.34
N ILE A 385 -23.70 -3.56 -17.90
CA ILE A 385 -22.58 -2.69 -17.55
C ILE A 385 -22.33 -1.72 -18.70
N ASN A 386 -22.54 -0.41 -18.46
CA ASN A 386 -22.21 0.59 -19.46
C ASN A 386 -20.70 0.89 -19.46
N VAL A 387 -20.01 0.45 -20.52
CA VAL A 387 -18.55 0.48 -20.64
C VAL A 387 -18.05 1.80 -21.27
N ASN A 388 -18.89 2.53 -22.00
CA ASN A 388 -18.45 3.70 -22.76
C ASN A 388 -18.88 5.00 -22.07
N ARG A 389 -17.99 5.57 -21.26
CA ARG A 389 -18.22 6.83 -20.55
C ARG A 389 -17.49 7.98 -21.24
N PRO A 390 -18.15 9.12 -21.47
CA PRO A 390 -17.47 10.32 -21.95
C PRO A 390 -16.38 10.74 -20.95
N ALA A 391 -15.26 11.23 -21.48
CA ALA A 391 -14.12 11.65 -20.68
C ALA A 391 -13.51 12.92 -21.29
N VAL A 392 -13.21 13.88 -20.42
CA VAL A 392 -12.76 15.23 -20.79
C VAL A 392 -11.51 15.53 -19.98
N ILE A 393 -10.38 15.71 -20.69
CA ILE A 393 -9.05 15.74 -20.08
C ILE A 393 -8.93 16.73 -18.91
N SER A 394 -9.51 17.93 -19.01
CA SER A 394 -9.47 18.94 -17.93
C SER A 394 -10.18 18.48 -16.66
N VAL A 395 -11.34 17.83 -16.80
CA VAL A 395 -12.09 17.25 -15.68
C VAL A 395 -11.33 16.07 -15.09
N ASN A 396 -10.76 15.22 -15.95
CA ASN A 396 -9.94 14.09 -15.55
C ASN A 396 -8.70 14.51 -14.75
N MET A 397 -8.00 15.54 -15.22
CA MET A 397 -6.83 16.09 -14.54
C MET A 397 -7.22 16.69 -13.18
N MET A 398 -8.34 17.40 -13.08
CA MET A 398 -8.80 17.96 -11.80
C MET A 398 -9.01 16.88 -10.73
N ILE A 399 -9.71 15.79 -11.05
CA ILE A 399 -9.94 14.70 -10.07
C ILE A 399 -8.65 13.93 -9.78
N ALA A 400 -7.77 13.76 -10.77
CA ALA A 400 -6.44 13.20 -10.53
C ALA A 400 -5.64 14.06 -9.55
N SER A 401 -5.67 15.39 -9.69
CA SER A 401 -5.02 16.32 -8.76
C SER A 401 -5.62 16.27 -7.36
N TYR A 402 -6.93 16.10 -7.21
CA TYR A 402 -7.55 15.87 -5.90
C TYR A 402 -7.17 14.55 -5.25
N GLY A 403 -6.80 13.53 -6.03
CA GLY A 403 -6.29 12.28 -5.47
C GLY A 403 -4.83 12.36 -5.04
N VAL A 404 -4.02 13.14 -5.76
CA VAL A 404 -2.57 13.25 -5.51
C VAL A 404 -2.26 14.21 -4.36
N ASN A 405 -3.02 15.30 -4.21
CA ASN A 405 -2.91 16.25 -3.10
C ASN A 405 -3.74 15.77 -1.90
#